data_AF-A0A9R0TB09-F1
#
_entry.id   AF-A0A9R0TB09-F1
#
_cell.length_a   1.000
_cell.length_b   1.000
_cell.length_c   1.000
_cell.angle_alpha   90.00
_cell.angle_beta   90.00
_cell.angle_gamma   90.00
#
_symmetry.space_group_name_H-M   'P 1'
#
loop_
_entity.id
_entity.type
_entity.pdbx_description
1 polymer ?
#
loop_
_entity_poly.entity_id
_entity_poly.type
_entity_poly.pdbx_seq_one_letter_code
_entity_poly.pdbx_strand_id
1 'polypeptide(L)'
;MFGIVFWKIGSTIEQQQDIFNILGVVYGSSLFLGFMNCTILQPVVSMERVVLYREKAAGMYSTLAYVIAQMAIEMPYMLVQVVMFASIVYPMIGFQMTMCKFCWFVIYMALSLMYYTLFGMMTVALTPNLETAAGLSFLIFIFWNVFSGFIIGREQLIPIWWRWAYWANPAAWTMYGLMFSQLGDRTEMILMPGQANQTIKEFIEGYLGLESRYFSLVTCLHLTIIALFAFLFFIFIKQLKFQRR
;
A
#
# COMPACT_ATOMS: atom_id res chain seq x y z
N MET A 1 14.31 -11.12 6.07
CA MET A 1 13.28 -11.91 6.77
C MET A 1 12.20 -12.39 5.80
N PHE A 2 11.45 -11.51 5.12
CA PHE A 2 10.34 -11.88 4.21
C PHE A 2 10.68 -13.00 3.22
N GLY A 3 11.76 -12.89 2.45
CA GLY A 3 12.14 -13.91 1.47
C GLY A 3 12.51 -15.27 2.09
N ILE A 4 12.97 -15.32 3.34
CA ILE A 4 13.30 -16.58 4.04
C ILE A 4 12.01 -17.23 4.55
N VAL A 5 11.12 -16.43 5.15
CA VAL A 5 9.83 -16.91 5.69
C VAL A 5 8.94 -17.44 4.58
N PHE A 6 8.95 -16.80 3.42
CA PHE A 6 8.08 -17.12 2.29
C PHE A 6 8.82 -17.78 1.12
N TRP A 7 9.89 -18.52 1.43
CA TRP A 7 10.73 -19.16 0.43
C TRP A 7 9.96 -20.11 -0.48
N LYS A 8 10.02 -19.88 -1.79
CA LYS A 8 9.44 -20.72 -2.86
C LYS A 8 7.92 -20.95 -2.83
N ILE A 9 7.15 -20.20 -2.05
CA ILE A 9 5.69 -20.35 -1.97
C ILE A 9 4.99 -20.04 -3.31
N GLY A 10 5.53 -19.15 -4.13
CA GLY A 10 4.96 -18.80 -5.43
C GLY A 10 5.25 -19.81 -6.56
N SER A 11 6.12 -20.81 -6.31
CA SER A 11 6.60 -21.73 -7.34
C SER A 11 5.69 -22.93 -7.56
N THR A 12 5.02 -23.40 -6.51
CA THR A 12 4.09 -24.53 -6.55
C THR A 12 2.80 -24.13 -5.83
N ILE A 13 1.69 -24.09 -6.57
CA ILE A 13 0.37 -23.73 -6.04
C ILE A 13 -0.55 -24.92 -6.34
N GLU A 14 -0.72 -25.78 -5.35
CA GLU A 14 -1.53 -27.00 -5.49
C GLU A 14 -2.76 -26.98 -4.59
N GLN A 15 -2.69 -26.25 -3.47
CA GLN A 15 -3.75 -26.21 -2.48
C GLN A 15 -4.25 -24.78 -2.27
N GLN A 16 -5.49 -24.66 -1.79
CA GLN A 16 -6.07 -23.38 -1.39
C GLN A 16 -5.17 -22.61 -0.41
N GLN A 17 -4.50 -23.32 0.51
CA GLN A 17 -3.61 -22.72 1.50
C GLN A 17 -2.42 -21.97 0.85
N ASP A 18 -1.93 -22.43 -0.29
CA ASP A 18 -0.81 -21.80 -0.98
C ASP A 18 -1.19 -20.39 -1.48
N ILE A 19 -2.44 -20.22 -1.95
CA ILE A 19 -2.96 -18.91 -2.34
C ILE A 19 -3.08 -17.99 -1.13
N PHE A 20 -3.53 -18.49 0.01
CA PHE A 20 -3.56 -17.70 1.25
C PHE A 20 -2.16 -17.33 1.74
N ASN A 21 -1.19 -18.21 1.56
CA ASN A 21 0.21 -17.91 1.87
C ASN A 21 0.73 -16.78 0.96
N ILE A 22 0.45 -16.83 -0.35
CA ILE A 22 0.78 -15.75 -1.31
C ILE A 22 0.10 -14.45 -0.91
N LEU A 23 -1.19 -14.49 -0.56
CA LEU A 23 -1.92 -13.34 -0.03
C LEU A 23 -1.24 -12.75 1.21
N GLY A 24 -0.76 -13.61 2.12
CA GLY A 24 0.01 -13.20 3.30
C GLY A 24 1.33 -12.52 2.94
N VAL A 25 2.04 -13.01 1.93
CA VAL A 25 3.26 -12.36 1.43
C VAL A 25 2.96 -10.99 0.86
N VAL A 26 1.93 -10.89 0.01
CA VAL A 26 1.50 -9.64 -0.63
C VAL A 26 1.10 -8.63 0.43
N TYR A 27 0.27 -9.04 1.40
CA TYR A 27 -0.13 -8.21 2.54
C TYR A 27 1.09 -7.74 3.36
N GLY A 28 1.97 -8.66 3.75
CA GLY A 28 3.11 -8.36 4.61
C GLY A 28 4.15 -7.46 3.93
N SER A 29 4.42 -7.71 2.65
CA SER A 29 5.39 -6.93 1.87
C SER A 29 4.88 -5.55 1.47
N SER A 30 3.59 -5.41 1.13
CA SER A 30 3.05 -4.15 0.62
C SER A 30 2.38 -3.29 1.69
N LEU A 31 1.43 -3.85 2.44
CA LEU A 31 0.58 -3.08 3.37
C LEU A 31 1.26 -2.89 4.72
N PHE A 32 1.78 -3.96 5.29
CA PHE A 32 2.45 -3.89 6.59
C PHE A 32 3.74 -3.08 6.49
N LEU A 33 4.60 -3.37 5.50
CA LEU A 33 5.83 -2.59 5.27
C LEU A 33 5.52 -1.12 4.95
N GLY A 34 4.48 -0.86 4.15
CA GLY A 34 4.04 0.50 3.83
C GLY A 34 3.63 1.29 5.07
N PHE A 35 2.81 0.71 5.94
CA PHE A 35 2.42 1.36 7.19
C PHE A 35 3.60 1.54 8.17
N MET A 36 4.54 0.59 8.20
CA MET A 36 5.78 0.76 8.97
C MET A 36 6.61 1.96 8.47
N ASN A 37 6.70 2.17 7.15
CA ASN A 37 7.34 3.36 6.59
C ASN A 37 6.66 4.65 7.08
N CYS A 38 5.32 4.72 6.99
CA CYS A 38 4.54 5.82 7.54
C CYS A 38 4.91 6.11 9.01
N THR A 39 4.98 5.08 9.85
CA THR A 39 5.29 5.23 11.28
C THR A 39 6.70 5.77 11.54
N ILE A 40 7.69 5.32 10.74
CA ILE A 40 9.08 5.78 10.83
C ILE A 40 9.22 7.22 10.34
N LEU A 41 8.43 7.62 9.34
CA LEU A 41 8.51 8.92 8.68
C LEU A 41 7.82 10.04 9.48
N GLN A 42 6.73 9.75 10.19
CA GLN A 42 6.00 10.74 10.99
C GLN A 42 6.87 11.58 11.97
N PRO A 43 7.77 11.00 12.78
CA PRO A 43 8.62 11.78 13.67
C PRO A 43 9.59 12.70 12.92
N VAL A 44 10.10 12.27 11.75
CA VAL A 44 11.00 13.07 10.90
C VAL A 44 10.27 14.33 10.42
N VAL A 45 9.09 14.16 9.83
CA VAL A 45 8.28 15.29 9.32
C VAL A 45 7.82 16.21 10.46
N SER A 46 7.54 15.66 11.64
CA SER A 46 7.19 16.46 12.82
C SER A 46 8.34 17.38 13.25
N MET A 47 9.59 16.90 13.19
CA MET A 47 10.77 17.72 13.46
C MET A 47 11.00 18.78 12.36
N GLU A 48 10.91 18.39 11.09
CA GLU A 48 11.07 19.31 9.96
C GLU A 48 10.05 20.46 9.99
N ARG A 49 8.80 20.17 10.37
CA ARG A 49 7.75 21.18 10.53
C ARG A 49 8.14 22.31 11.49
N VAL A 50 8.88 22.01 12.57
CA VAL A 50 9.34 23.03 13.53
C VAL A 50 10.38 23.94 12.86
N VAL A 51 11.30 23.36 12.10
CA VAL A 51 12.31 24.10 11.33
C VAL A 51 11.64 24.97 10.27
N LEU A 52 10.69 24.41 9.52
CA LEU A 52 9.87 25.13 8.53
C LEU A 52 9.19 26.36 9.13
N TYR A 53 8.57 26.24 10.30
CA TYR A 53 7.92 27.39 10.93
C TYR A 53 8.91 28.50 11.30
N ARG A 54 10.12 28.15 11.76
CA ARG A 54 11.17 29.11 12.09
C ARG A 54 11.71 29.81 10.83
N GLU A 55 12.05 29.05 9.80
CA GLU A 55 12.67 29.58 8.58
C GLU A 55 11.67 30.38 7.73
N LYS A 56 10.40 29.96 7.73
CA LYS A 56 9.31 30.75 7.14
C LYS A 56 9.08 32.06 7.88
N ALA A 57 9.17 32.08 9.21
CA ALA A 57 9.06 33.31 10.00
C ALA A 57 10.24 34.27 9.74
N ALA A 58 11.42 33.74 9.42
CA ALA A 58 12.59 34.51 8.99
C ALA A 58 12.55 34.92 7.50
N GLY A 59 11.52 34.52 6.75
CA GLY A 59 11.37 34.89 5.33
C GLY A 59 12.29 34.15 4.36
N MET A 60 12.88 33.01 4.76
CA MET A 60 13.88 32.30 3.93
C MET A 60 13.26 31.60 2.71
N TYR A 61 12.12 30.93 2.87
CA TYR A 61 11.41 30.25 1.77
C TYR A 61 9.91 30.05 2.07
N SER A 62 9.14 29.73 1.04
CA SER A 62 7.70 29.49 1.14
C SER A 62 7.38 28.03 1.46
N THR A 63 6.22 27.78 2.09
CA THR A 63 5.72 26.42 2.33
C THR A 63 5.60 25.58 1.05
N LEU A 64 5.31 26.21 -0.09
CA LEU A 64 5.23 25.50 -1.37
C LEU A 64 6.60 24.97 -1.80
N ALA A 65 7.66 25.76 -1.63
CA ALA A 65 9.03 25.34 -1.95
C ALA A 65 9.45 24.13 -1.11
N TYR A 66 9.11 24.13 0.19
CA TYR A 66 9.34 22.99 1.09
C TYR A 66 8.63 21.72 0.62
N VAL A 67 7.32 21.80 0.36
CA VAL A 67 6.55 20.61 -0.06
C VAL A 67 7.07 20.05 -1.39
N ILE A 68 7.37 20.91 -2.37
CA ILE A 68 7.92 20.45 -3.66
C ILE A 68 9.29 19.76 -3.45
N ALA A 69 10.18 20.35 -2.64
CA ALA A 69 11.48 19.77 -2.36
C ALA A 69 11.35 18.40 -1.67
N GLN A 70 10.44 18.28 -0.71
CA GLN A 70 10.19 17.01 -0.01
C GLN A 70 9.64 15.94 -0.95
N MET A 71 8.66 16.27 -1.79
CA MET A 71 8.15 15.31 -2.78
C MET A 71 9.21 14.89 -3.79
N ALA A 72 10.10 15.81 -4.18
CA ALA A 72 11.17 15.55 -5.13
C ALA A 72 12.25 14.60 -4.58
N ILE A 73 12.53 14.62 -3.27
CA ILE A 73 13.51 13.71 -2.65
C ILE A 73 12.90 12.37 -2.27
N GLU A 74 11.63 12.36 -1.84
CA GLU A 74 10.94 11.15 -1.39
C GLU A 74 10.68 10.17 -2.55
N MET A 75 10.27 10.67 -3.72
CA MET A 75 10.01 9.83 -4.91
C MET A 75 11.19 8.94 -5.34
N PRO A 76 12.41 9.47 -5.61
CA PRO A 76 13.53 8.64 -6.02
C PRO A 76 14.00 7.71 -4.90
N TYR A 77 13.97 8.16 -3.64
CA TYR A 77 14.35 7.33 -2.50
C TYR A 77 13.46 6.09 -2.37
N MET A 78 12.13 6.27 -2.44
CA MET A 78 11.17 5.17 -2.39
C MET A 78 11.31 4.22 -3.58
N LEU A 79 11.56 4.74 -4.78
CA LEU A 79 11.74 3.89 -5.96
C LEU A 79 12.96 2.98 -5.81
N VAL A 80 14.09 3.52 -5.35
CA VAL A 80 15.31 2.75 -5.10
C VAL A 80 15.06 1.71 -4.01
N GLN A 81 14.40 2.09 -2.91
CA GLN A 81 14.04 1.17 -1.83
C GLN A 81 13.19 -0.01 -2.32
N VAL A 82 12.16 0.26 -3.12
CA VAL A 82 11.26 -0.77 -3.66
C VAL A 82 11.97 -1.66 -4.66
N VAL A 83 12.78 -1.11 -5.56
CA VAL A 83 13.54 -1.91 -6.53
C VAL A 83 14.51 -2.84 -5.82
N MET A 84 15.27 -2.35 -4.84
CA MET A 84 16.19 -3.18 -4.04
C MET A 84 15.44 -4.30 -3.29
N PHE A 85 14.29 -3.96 -2.69
CA PHE A 85 13.47 -4.95 -2.00
C PHE A 85 12.92 -6.00 -2.96
N ALA A 86 12.33 -5.57 -4.08
CA ALA A 86 11.72 -6.45 -5.06
C ALA A 86 12.74 -7.36 -5.74
N SER A 87 13.93 -6.87 -6.09
CA SER A 87 14.98 -7.67 -6.73
C SER A 87 15.45 -8.84 -5.86
N ILE A 88 15.35 -8.71 -4.54
CA ILE A 88 15.70 -9.76 -3.59
C ILE A 88 14.50 -10.66 -3.30
N VAL A 89 13.37 -10.07 -2.92
CA VAL A 89 12.23 -10.82 -2.39
C VAL A 89 11.43 -11.53 -3.48
N TYR A 90 11.27 -10.93 -4.65
CA TYR A 90 10.52 -11.52 -5.77
C TYR A 90 11.06 -12.90 -6.19
N PRO A 91 12.37 -13.07 -6.47
CA PRO A 91 12.91 -14.39 -6.80
C PRO A 91 12.90 -15.36 -5.61
N MET A 92 13.05 -14.87 -4.37
CA MET A 92 13.00 -15.73 -3.17
C MET A 92 11.60 -16.33 -2.94
N ILE A 93 10.54 -15.58 -3.23
CA ILE A 93 9.16 -16.09 -3.17
C ILE A 93 8.94 -17.15 -4.26
N GLY A 94 9.66 -17.07 -5.38
CA GLY A 94 9.50 -17.98 -6.51
C GLY A 94 8.35 -17.59 -7.44
N PHE A 95 8.02 -16.30 -7.53
CA PHE A 95 7.09 -15.82 -8.55
C PHE A 95 7.65 -16.01 -9.97
N GLN A 96 6.77 -15.98 -10.97
CA GLN A 96 7.15 -16.12 -12.37
C GLN A 96 8.06 -14.98 -12.81
N MET A 97 9.29 -15.30 -13.21
CA MET A 97 10.32 -14.35 -13.63
C MET A 97 10.07 -13.80 -15.05
N THR A 98 8.88 -13.25 -15.29
CA THR A 98 8.56 -12.50 -16.51
C THR A 98 8.71 -11.01 -16.24
N MET A 99 9.37 -10.27 -17.14
CA MET A 99 9.61 -8.84 -16.98
C MET A 99 8.33 -8.06 -16.66
N CYS A 100 7.23 -8.36 -17.37
CA CYS A 100 5.93 -7.72 -17.14
C CYS A 100 5.42 -7.90 -15.69
N LYS A 101 5.44 -9.13 -15.16
CA LYS A 101 4.96 -9.44 -13.80
C LYS A 101 5.83 -8.83 -12.71
N PHE A 102 7.14 -8.83 -12.93
CA PHE A 102 8.10 -8.15 -12.05
C PHE A 102 7.88 -6.64 -12.04
N CYS A 103 7.72 -6.01 -13.20
CA CYS A 103 7.43 -4.58 -13.31
C CYS A 103 6.13 -4.21 -12.59
N TRP A 104 5.06 -4.99 -12.76
CA TRP A 104 3.81 -4.76 -12.03
C TRP A 104 3.97 -4.89 -10.51
N PHE A 105 4.74 -5.88 -10.06
CA PHE A 105 5.06 -6.02 -8.64
C PHE A 105 5.79 -4.78 -8.10
N VAL A 106 6.84 -4.30 -8.80
CA VAL A 106 7.57 -3.08 -8.44
C VAL A 106 6.65 -1.86 -8.43
N ILE A 107 5.80 -1.69 -9.44
CA ILE A 107 4.87 -0.55 -9.55
C ILE A 107 3.89 -0.53 -8.37
N TYR A 108 3.21 -1.65 -8.07
CA TYR A 108 2.26 -1.66 -6.96
C TYR A 108 2.92 -1.52 -5.60
N MET A 109 4.13 -2.07 -5.41
CA MET A 109 4.92 -1.84 -4.21
C MET A 109 5.32 -0.37 -4.06
N ALA A 110 5.71 0.29 -5.16
CA ALA A 110 6.05 1.72 -5.17
C ALA A 110 4.83 2.60 -4.91
N LEU A 111 3.70 2.32 -5.55
CA LEU A 111 2.43 3.02 -5.29
C LEU A 111 1.99 2.85 -3.83
N SER A 112 2.12 1.64 -3.28
CA SER A 112 1.83 1.36 -1.86
C SER A 112 2.66 2.21 -0.93
N LEU A 113 3.99 2.15 -1.10
CA LEU A 113 4.92 2.90 -0.26
C LEU A 113 4.64 4.41 -0.36
N MET A 114 4.45 4.92 -1.59
CA MET A 114 4.17 6.33 -1.85
C MET A 114 2.92 6.82 -1.15
N TYR A 115 1.78 6.12 -1.27
CA TYR A 115 0.56 6.60 -0.62
C TYR A 115 0.66 6.52 0.90
N TYR A 116 1.33 5.50 1.48
CA TYR A 116 1.50 5.42 2.94
C TYR A 116 2.42 6.51 3.47
N THR A 117 3.50 6.81 2.75
CA THR A 117 4.43 7.91 3.09
C THR A 117 3.70 9.26 3.05
N LEU A 118 2.93 9.54 2.00
CA LEU A 118 2.14 10.77 1.89
C LEU A 118 1.02 10.84 2.92
N PHE A 119 0.39 9.71 3.22
CA PHE A 119 -0.60 9.61 4.29
C PHE A 119 0.03 9.98 5.65
N GLY A 120 1.22 9.48 5.96
CA GLY A 120 1.96 9.84 7.18
C GLY A 120 2.35 11.32 7.25
N MET A 121 2.81 11.90 6.14
CA MET A 121 3.07 13.34 6.06
C MET A 121 1.80 14.16 6.28
N MET A 122 0.70 13.79 5.62
CA MET A 122 -0.60 14.44 5.74
C MET A 122 -1.13 14.40 7.17
N THR A 123 -1.04 13.25 7.86
CA THR A 123 -1.54 13.13 9.24
C THR A 123 -0.74 14.00 10.21
N VAL A 124 0.59 14.09 10.06
CA VAL A 124 1.44 15.01 10.84
C VAL A 124 1.12 16.48 10.55
N ALA A 125 0.81 16.83 9.30
CA ALA A 125 0.39 18.19 8.95
C ALA A 125 -1.00 18.52 9.51
N LEU A 126 -1.89 17.54 9.61
CA LEU A 126 -3.26 17.69 10.13
C LEU A 126 -3.31 17.84 11.66
N THR A 127 -2.39 17.23 12.40
CA THR A 127 -2.47 17.13 13.86
C THR A 127 -1.43 17.98 14.61
N PRO A 128 -1.73 18.41 15.85
CA PRO A 128 -0.82 19.26 16.62
C PRO A 128 0.42 18.53 17.13
N ASN A 129 0.29 17.26 17.53
CA ASN A 129 1.36 16.49 18.15
C ASN A 129 1.53 15.12 17.49
N LEU A 130 2.71 14.53 17.67
CA LEU A 130 3.06 13.25 17.04
C LEU A 130 2.16 12.10 17.52
N GLU A 131 1.79 12.09 18.81
CA GLU A 131 0.95 11.04 19.39
C GLU A 131 -0.44 10.98 18.75
N THR A 132 -1.06 12.14 18.49
CA THR A 132 -2.36 12.22 17.79
C THR A 132 -2.22 11.86 16.32
N ALA A 133 -1.11 12.22 15.65
CA ALA A 133 -0.83 11.77 14.28
C ALA A 133 -0.75 10.25 14.20
N ALA A 134 0.01 9.63 15.11
CA ALA A 134 0.20 8.19 15.18
C ALA A 134 -1.11 7.47 15.51
N GLY A 135 -1.86 7.97 16.49
CA GLY A 135 -3.18 7.43 16.86
C GLY A 135 -4.18 7.47 15.70
N LEU A 136 -4.29 8.61 15.01
CA LEU A 136 -5.18 8.74 13.84
C LEU A 136 -4.75 7.80 12.70
N SER A 137 -3.45 7.75 12.41
CA SER A 137 -2.90 6.90 11.36
C SER A 137 -3.16 5.42 11.65
N PHE A 138 -3.03 4.99 12.91
CA PHE A 138 -3.28 3.62 13.35
C PHE A 138 -4.76 3.24 13.25
N LEU A 139 -5.69 4.13 13.64
CA LEU A 139 -7.13 3.87 13.51
C LEU A 139 -7.55 3.70 12.05
N ILE A 140 -7.08 4.57 11.16
CA ILE A 140 -7.33 4.47 9.72
C ILE A 140 -6.68 3.21 9.14
N PHE A 141 -5.46 2.88 9.58
CA PHE A 141 -4.80 1.65 9.16
C PHE A 141 -5.58 0.41 9.54
N ILE A 142 -6.10 0.30 10.77
CA ILE A 142 -6.96 -0.84 11.17
C ILE A 142 -8.16 -0.96 10.24
N PHE A 143 -8.82 0.16 9.94
CA PHE A 143 -9.96 0.17 9.03
C PHE A 143 -9.56 -0.34 7.63
N TRP A 144 -8.48 0.18 7.06
CA TRP A 144 -7.94 -0.31 5.78
C TRP A 144 -7.50 -1.77 5.84
N ASN A 145 -7.00 -2.23 6.99
CA ASN A 145 -6.52 -3.58 7.18
C ASN A 145 -7.64 -4.62 7.08
N VAL A 146 -8.75 -4.36 7.80
CA VAL A 146 -9.92 -5.25 7.84
C VAL A 146 -10.56 -5.38 6.45
N PHE A 147 -10.70 -4.25 5.74
CA PHE A 147 -11.33 -4.20 4.41
C PHE A 147 -10.34 -4.35 3.25
N SER A 148 -9.10 -4.81 3.49
CA SER A 148 -8.07 -4.94 2.44
C SER A 148 -8.27 -6.15 1.51
N GLY A 149 -9.16 -7.08 1.87
CA GLY A 149 -9.31 -8.37 1.17
C GLY A 149 -8.43 -9.49 1.71
N PHE A 150 -7.50 -9.21 2.64
CA PHE A 150 -6.68 -10.23 3.30
C PHE A 150 -7.41 -10.89 4.49
N ILE A 151 -7.83 -10.09 5.47
CA ILE A 151 -8.56 -10.61 6.65
C ILE A 151 -9.96 -11.08 6.27
N ILE A 152 -10.64 -10.28 5.44
CA ILE A 152 -12.02 -10.51 5.02
C ILE A 152 -12.07 -10.54 3.50
N GLY A 153 -12.35 -11.72 2.93
CA GLY A 153 -12.57 -11.90 1.49
C GLY A 153 -13.79 -11.11 0.99
N ARG A 154 -13.64 -10.43 -0.15
CA ARG A 154 -14.61 -9.44 -0.65
C ARG A 154 -15.99 -10.03 -0.91
N GLU A 155 -16.05 -11.12 -1.67
CA GLU A 155 -17.33 -11.65 -2.15
C GLU A 155 -18.06 -12.48 -1.10
N GLN A 156 -17.31 -13.21 -0.27
CA GLN A 156 -17.88 -14.18 0.67
C GLN A 156 -18.31 -13.55 2.00
N LEU A 157 -17.53 -12.60 2.53
CA LEU A 157 -17.67 -12.15 3.92
C LEU A 157 -18.11 -10.69 4.06
N ILE A 158 -17.95 -9.84 3.04
CA ILE A 158 -18.37 -8.43 3.11
C ILE A 158 -19.83 -8.29 2.65
N PRO A 159 -20.78 -7.89 3.53
CA PRO A 159 -22.15 -7.62 3.14
C PRO A 159 -22.23 -6.54 2.06
N ILE A 160 -23.23 -6.62 1.17
CA ILE A 160 -23.35 -5.74 0.00
C ILE A 160 -23.29 -4.25 0.38
N TRP A 161 -23.92 -3.86 1.50
CA TRP A 161 -23.93 -2.48 1.99
C TRP A 161 -22.59 -1.99 2.56
N TRP A 162 -21.63 -2.86 2.86
CA TRP A 162 -20.26 -2.50 3.30
C TRP A 162 -19.22 -2.58 2.17
N ARG A 163 -19.58 -3.08 0.98
CA ARG A 163 -18.63 -3.24 -0.14
C ARG A 163 -18.01 -1.93 -0.62
N TRP A 164 -18.66 -0.79 -0.40
CA TRP A 164 -18.07 0.52 -0.70
C TRP A 164 -16.79 0.78 0.11
N ALA A 165 -16.67 0.24 1.33
CA ALA A 165 -15.48 0.41 2.16
C ALA A 165 -14.26 -0.27 1.53
N TYR A 166 -14.44 -1.41 0.87
CA TYR A 166 -13.41 -2.05 0.06
C TYR A 166 -13.00 -1.17 -1.12
N TRP A 167 -13.98 -0.63 -1.85
CA TRP A 167 -13.70 0.22 -3.01
C TRP A 167 -13.14 1.59 -2.68
N ALA A 168 -13.32 2.09 -1.45
CA ALA A 168 -12.74 3.34 -0.96
C ALA A 168 -11.35 3.15 -0.31
N ASN A 169 -10.83 1.92 -0.28
CA ASN A 169 -9.64 1.57 0.49
C ASN A 169 -8.41 1.37 -0.42
N PRO A 170 -7.35 2.20 -0.31
CA PRO A 170 -6.14 2.05 -1.10
C PRO A 170 -5.37 0.75 -0.80
N ALA A 171 -5.50 0.21 0.42
CA ALA A 171 -4.90 -1.07 0.77
C ALA A 171 -5.57 -2.23 0.01
N ALA A 172 -6.90 -2.16 -0.18
CA ALA A 172 -7.63 -3.14 -0.98
C ALA A 172 -7.22 -3.11 -2.45
N TRP A 173 -7.02 -1.90 -2.99
CA TRP A 173 -6.53 -1.70 -4.35
C TRP A 173 -5.13 -2.28 -4.56
N THR A 174 -4.24 -2.15 -3.58
CA THR A 174 -2.89 -2.72 -3.63
C THR A 174 -2.93 -4.25 -3.64
N MET A 175 -3.71 -4.84 -2.73
CA MET A 175 -3.92 -6.30 -2.69
C MET A 175 -4.50 -6.80 -4.02
N TYR A 176 -5.51 -6.11 -4.54
CA TYR A 176 -6.13 -6.41 -5.83
C TYR A 176 -5.09 -6.44 -6.96
N GLY A 177 -4.31 -5.37 -7.09
CA GLY A 177 -3.34 -5.21 -8.17
C GLY A 177 -2.21 -6.24 -8.11
N LEU A 178 -1.67 -6.50 -6.92
CA LEU A 178 -0.62 -7.50 -6.73
C LEU A 178 -1.14 -8.91 -6.97
N MET A 179 -2.30 -9.27 -6.42
CA MET A 179 -2.87 -10.61 -6.63
C MET A 179 -3.24 -10.85 -8.09
N PHE A 180 -3.89 -9.87 -8.74
CA PHE A 180 -4.27 -9.99 -10.15
C PHE A 180 -3.05 -10.05 -11.06
N SER A 181 -2.02 -9.23 -10.83
CA SER A 181 -0.81 -9.24 -11.67
C SER A 181 0.01 -10.53 -11.55
N GLN A 182 0.01 -11.19 -10.39
CA GLN A 182 0.79 -12.42 -10.18
C GLN A 182 0.02 -13.69 -10.54
N LEU A 183 -1.28 -13.75 -10.21
CA LEU A 183 -2.11 -14.96 -10.33
C LEU A 183 -3.29 -14.84 -11.31
N GLY A 184 -3.61 -13.66 -11.86
CA GLY A 184 -4.81 -13.45 -12.68
C GLY A 184 -4.86 -14.23 -14.00
N ASP A 185 -3.70 -14.67 -14.48
CA ASP A 185 -3.51 -15.47 -15.70
C ASP A 185 -3.21 -16.96 -15.41
N ARG A 186 -3.21 -17.36 -14.14
CA ARG A 186 -2.92 -18.73 -13.69
C ARG A 186 -4.17 -19.60 -13.72
N THR A 187 -4.15 -20.65 -14.53
CA THR A 187 -5.28 -21.56 -14.73
C THR A 187 -5.01 -22.97 -14.20
N GLU A 188 -3.92 -23.17 -13.45
CA GLU A 188 -3.65 -24.45 -12.81
C GLU A 188 -4.79 -24.83 -11.84
N MET A 189 -5.09 -26.13 -11.76
CA MET A 189 -6.10 -26.65 -10.84
C MET A 189 -5.54 -26.74 -9.42
N ILE A 190 -6.36 -26.35 -8.46
CA ILE A 190 -6.05 -26.42 -7.04
C ILE A 190 -7.06 -27.30 -6.30
N LEU A 191 -6.54 -28.02 -5.30
CA LEU A 191 -7.32 -28.86 -4.41
C LEU A 191 -8.06 -27.98 -3.41
N MET A 192 -9.38 -28.17 -3.34
CA MET A 192 -10.25 -27.48 -2.38
C MET A 192 -10.69 -28.45 -1.28
N PRO A 193 -10.51 -28.10 0.01
CA PRO A 193 -11.00 -28.91 1.11
C PRO A 193 -12.52 -29.08 1.04
N GLY A 194 -12.97 -30.31 0.75
CA GLY A 194 -14.40 -30.66 0.74
C GLY A 194 -15.22 -30.08 -0.42
N GLN A 195 -14.58 -29.56 -1.48
CA GLN A 195 -15.24 -29.07 -2.68
C GLN A 195 -14.57 -29.62 -3.95
N ALA A 196 -15.21 -29.44 -5.11
CA ALA A 196 -14.59 -29.78 -6.38
C ALA A 196 -13.35 -28.91 -6.64
N ASN A 197 -12.37 -29.48 -7.34
CA ASN A 197 -11.19 -28.73 -7.78
C ASN A 197 -11.64 -27.58 -8.70
N GLN A 198 -11.03 -26.43 -8.52
CA GLN A 198 -11.26 -25.24 -9.35
C GLN A 198 -9.91 -24.68 -9.79
N THR A 199 -9.92 -23.79 -10.77
CA THR A 199 -8.69 -23.11 -11.20
C THR A 199 -8.29 -22.01 -10.21
N ILE A 200 -6.99 -21.67 -10.17
CA ILE A 200 -6.49 -20.52 -9.38
C ILE A 200 -7.27 -19.25 -9.71
N LYS A 201 -7.47 -18.97 -11.00
CA LYS A 201 -8.23 -17.82 -11.49
C LYS A 201 -9.67 -17.79 -10.97
N GLU A 202 -10.40 -18.89 -11.07
CA GLU A 202 -11.79 -18.96 -10.58
C GLU A 202 -11.86 -18.74 -9.07
N PHE A 203 -10.90 -19.29 -8.32
CA PHE A 203 -10.86 -19.09 -6.87
C PHE A 203 -10.62 -17.62 -6.50
N ILE A 204 -9.63 -16.95 -7.11
CA ILE A 204 -9.35 -15.54 -6.79
C ILE A 204 -10.47 -14.59 -7.28
N GLU A 205 -11.12 -14.91 -8.40
CA GLU A 205 -12.34 -14.22 -8.84
C GLU A 205 -13.49 -14.46 -7.85
N GLY A 206 -13.69 -15.69 -7.36
CA GLY A 206 -14.74 -15.99 -6.38
C GLY A 206 -14.48 -15.46 -4.97
N TYR A 207 -13.21 -15.33 -4.55
CA TYR A 207 -12.85 -14.91 -3.19
C TYR A 207 -12.63 -13.39 -3.07
N LEU A 208 -11.88 -12.81 -4.01
CA LEU A 208 -11.52 -11.37 -4.02
C LEU A 208 -12.28 -10.58 -5.08
N GLY A 209 -12.91 -11.26 -6.05
CA GLY A 209 -13.62 -10.60 -7.13
C GLY A 209 -12.68 -9.84 -8.09
N LEU A 210 -11.54 -10.47 -8.41
CA LEU A 210 -10.52 -9.91 -9.29
C LEU A 210 -10.93 -9.99 -10.77
N GLU A 211 -11.70 -9.01 -11.24
CA GLU A 211 -12.02 -8.87 -12.66
C GLU A 211 -10.96 -8.07 -13.44
N SER A 212 -10.58 -8.52 -14.63
CA SER A 212 -9.64 -7.81 -15.50
C SER A 212 -10.06 -6.36 -15.79
N ARG A 213 -11.38 -6.10 -15.88
CA ARG A 213 -11.97 -4.78 -16.15
C ARG A 213 -11.54 -3.71 -15.14
N TYR A 214 -11.38 -4.06 -13.85
CA TYR A 214 -11.06 -3.07 -12.82
C TYR A 214 -9.56 -2.86 -12.63
N PHE A 215 -8.69 -3.65 -13.25
CA PHE A 215 -7.26 -3.55 -13.03
C PHE A 215 -6.73 -2.14 -13.35
N SER A 216 -7.05 -1.60 -14.53
CA SER A 216 -6.65 -0.24 -14.92
C SER A 216 -7.29 0.85 -14.05
N LEU A 217 -8.55 0.65 -13.63
CA LEU A 217 -9.25 1.56 -12.73
C LEU A 217 -8.52 1.65 -11.38
N VAL A 218 -8.18 0.50 -10.81
CA VAL A 218 -7.46 0.37 -9.54
C VAL A 218 -6.09 1.04 -9.62
N THR A 219 -5.35 0.90 -10.74
CA THR A 219 -4.09 1.62 -10.95
C THR A 219 -4.30 3.15 -10.96
N CYS A 220 -5.32 3.64 -11.66
CA CYS A 220 -5.63 5.08 -11.73
C CYS A 220 -6.06 5.65 -10.36
N LEU A 221 -6.78 4.87 -9.56
CA LEU A 221 -7.21 5.27 -8.22
C LEU A 221 -6.01 5.46 -7.28
N HIS A 222 -4.94 4.66 -7.41
CA HIS A 222 -3.70 4.89 -6.67
C HIS A 222 -3.05 6.23 -6.99
N LEU A 223 -2.95 6.58 -8.28
CA LEU A 223 -2.39 7.88 -8.68
C LEU A 223 -3.24 9.03 -8.14
N THR A 224 -4.57 8.85 -8.15
CA THR A 224 -5.52 9.84 -7.63
C THR A 224 -5.37 10.03 -6.12
N ILE A 225 -5.28 8.96 -5.34
CA ILE A 225 -5.12 9.07 -3.87
C ILE A 225 -3.75 9.63 -3.48
N ILE A 226 -2.69 9.30 -4.24
CA ILE A 226 -1.36 9.88 -4.08
C ILE A 226 -1.40 11.39 -4.29
N ALA A 227 -2.01 11.84 -5.39
CA ALA A 227 -2.19 13.26 -5.67
C ALA A 227 -3.03 13.95 -4.59
N LEU A 228 -4.10 13.30 -4.12
CA LEU A 228 -4.96 13.82 -3.07
C LEU A 228 -4.20 14.00 -1.75
N PHE A 229 -3.44 12.99 -1.29
CA PHE A 229 -2.66 13.11 -0.05
C PHE A 229 -1.56 14.16 -0.15
N ALA A 230 -0.88 14.27 -1.29
CA ALA A 230 0.10 15.34 -1.52
C ALA A 230 -0.55 16.74 -1.46
N PHE A 231 -1.74 16.89 -2.06
CA PHE A 231 -2.50 18.13 -2.03
C PHE A 231 -2.99 18.49 -0.62
N LEU A 232 -3.54 17.52 0.11
CA LEU A 232 -4.00 17.70 1.48
C LEU A 232 -2.84 18.02 2.43
N PHE A 233 -1.70 17.35 2.28
CA PHE A 233 -0.47 17.68 3.01
C PHE A 233 -0.09 19.15 2.80
N PHE A 234 -0.06 19.62 1.54
CA PHE A 234 0.22 21.03 1.23
C PHE A 234 -0.78 22.00 1.87
N ILE A 235 -2.07 21.69 1.82
CA ILE A 235 -3.11 22.55 2.43
C ILE A 235 -2.91 22.62 3.95
N PHE A 236 -2.80 21.47 4.60
CA PHE A 236 -2.73 21.39 6.05
C PHE A 236 -1.47 22.06 6.59
N ILE A 237 -0.30 21.83 5.98
CA ILE A 237 0.94 22.45 6.42
C ILE A 237 1.00 23.96 6.14
N LYS A 238 0.23 24.44 5.16
CA LYS A 238 0.11 25.87 4.86
C LYS A 238 -0.86 26.59 5.81
N GLN A 239 -2.01 25.98 6.10
CA GLN A 239 -3.12 26.61 6.80
C GLN A 239 -3.11 26.37 8.32
N LEU A 240 -2.74 25.17 8.75
CA LEU A 240 -2.72 24.81 10.17
C LEU A 240 -1.37 25.23 10.78
N LYS A 241 -1.42 25.93 11.90
CA LYS A 241 -0.24 26.37 12.65
C LYS A 241 -0.30 25.83 14.06
N PHE A 242 0.67 25.00 14.40
CA PHE A 242 0.77 24.35 15.71
C PHE A 242 1.97 24.85 16.54
N GLN A 243 2.47 26.06 16.27
CA GLN A 243 3.48 26.68 17.11
C GLN A 243 2.94 26.86 18.53
N ARG A 244 3.55 26.17 19.51
CA ARG A 244 3.43 26.56 20.92
C ARG A 244 4.37 27.76 21.13
N ARG A 245 3.82 28.84 21.67
CA ARG A 245 4.59 30.00 22.16
C ARG A 245 5.47 29.60 23.32
#